data_AF-A0A328VBU6-F1
#
_entry.id   AF-A0A328VBU6-F1
#
_cell.length_a   1.000
_cell.length_b   1.000
_cell.length_c   1.000
_cell.angle_alpha   90.00
_cell.angle_beta   90.00
_cell.angle_gamma   90.00
#
_symmetry.space_group_name_H-M   'P 1'
#
loop_
_entity.id
_entity.type
_entity.pdbx_description
1 polymer ?
#
loop_
_entity_poly.entity_id
_entity_poly.type
_entity_poly.pdbx_seq_one_letter_code
_entity_poly.pdbx_strand_id
1 'polypeptide(L)'
;MGHMLTKISRAYRFFLQAEQENRVIQDSEIQAATGYTQGTAHVYIQKKWWWFLSPCPGGGYRVQGLRSYSFEEFLDLHRQKRAPLRQDSLYSPSSTERLTISFPPHLASWLRSYALQKRRSVHEVVIELIEQAFQSRGPGLLSH
;
A
#
# COMPACT_ATOMS: atom_id res chain seq x y z
N MET A 1 -32.63 0.65 3.12
CA MET A 1 -31.43 -0.23 3.18
C MET A 1 -30.97 -0.79 1.81
N GLY A 2 -31.74 -0.71 0.71
CA GLY A 2 -31.38 -1.35 -0.57
C GLY A 2 -30.20 -0.72 -1.36
N HIS A 3 -30.04 0.60 -1.34
CA HIS A 3 -29.04 1.28 -2.20
C HIS A 3 -27.58 0.94 -1.89
N MET A 4 -27.26 0.66 -0.63
CA MET A 4 -25.88 0.33 -0.24
C MET A 4 -25.46 -1.04 -0.76
N LEU A 5 -26.35 -2.03 -0.68
CA LEU A 5 -26.12 -3.38 -1.21
C LEU A 5 -25.92 -3.36 -2.72
N THR A 6 -26.66 -2.51 -3.44
CA THR A 6 -26.47 -2.34 -4.89
C THR A 6 -25.08 -1.83 -5.22
N LYS A 7 -24.54 -0.84 -4.50
CA LYS A 7 -23.19 -0.30 -4.76
C LYS A 7 -22.09 -1.31 -4.44
N ILE A 8 -22.22 -2.05 -3.33
CA ILE A 8 -21.26 -3.10 -2.94
C ILE A 8 -21.26 -4.24 -3.96
N SER A 9 -22.44 -4.66 -4.42
CA SER A 9 -22.57 -5.69 -5.47
C SER A 9 -21.94 -5.24 -6.79
N ARG A 10 -22.16 -3.99 -7.20
CA ARG A 10 -21.50 -3.42 -8.39
C ARG A 10 -19.98 -3.40 -8.24
N ALA A 11 -19.47 -2.99 -7.09
CA ALA A 11 -18.03 -3.01 -6.80
C ALA A 11 -17.46 -4.42 -6.92
N TYR A 12 -18.09 -5.41 -6.28
CA TYR A 12 -17.65 -6.80 -6.32
C TYR A 12 -17.57 -7.35 -7.74
N ARG A 13 -18.63 -7.17 -8.54
CA ARG A 13 -18.67 -7.61 -9.94
C ARG A 13 -17.61 -6.94 -10.80
N PHE A 14 -17.45 -5.62 -10.62
CA PHE A 14 -16.44 -4.85 -11.34
C PHE A 14 -15.02 -5.34 -11.05
N PHE A 15 -14.68 -5.55 -9.77
CA PHE A 15 -13.35 -6.01 -9.39
C PHE A 15 -13.09 -7.46 -9.84
N LEU A 16 -14.07 -8.36 -9.75
CA LEU A 16 -13.94 -9.73 -10.28
C LEU A 16 -13.68 -9.76 -11.79
N GLN A 17 -14.35 -8.88 -12.53
CA GLN A 17 -14.15 -8.72 -13.96
C GLN A 17 -12.76 -8.16 -14.25
N ALA A 18 -12.34 -7.10 -13.54
CA ALA A 18 -11.01 -6.52 -13.70
C ALA A 18 -9.89 -7.53 -13.36
N GLU A 19 -10.09 -8.39 -12.36
CA GLU A 19 -9.19 -9.49 -12.04
C GLU A 19 -9.19 -10.56 -13.15
N GLN A 20 -10.34 -10.87 -13.76
CA GLN A 20 -10.42 -11.77 -14.92
C GLN A 20 -9.57 -11.31 -16.08
N GLU A 21 -9.69 -10.02 -16.37
CA GLU A 21 -9.07 -9.37 -17.50
C GLU A 21 -7.60 -9.02 -17.22
N ASN A 22 -7.14 -9.21 -15.96
CA ASN A 22 -5.82 -8.82 -15.48
C ASN A 22 -5.42 -7.39 -15.88
N ARG A 23 -6.40 -6.48 -15.91
CA ARG A 23 -6.22 -5.12 -16.40
C ARG A 23 -5.96 -4.14 -15.27
N VAL A 24 -5.34 -3.02 -15.62
CA VAL A 24 -5.19 -1.87 -14.71
C VAL A 24 -6.50 -1.09 -14.71
N ILE A 25 -7.00 -0.76 -13.53
CA ILE A 25 -8.20 0.05 -13.31
C ILE A 25 -7.84 1.39 -12.69
N GLN A 26 -8.49 2.45 -13.14
CA GLN A 26 -8.31 3.80 -12.61
C GLN A 26 -9.36 4.17 -11.56
N ASP A 27 -9.05 5.18 -10.73
CA ASP A 27 -9.99 5.71 -9.73
C ASP A 27 -11.32 6.15 -10.36
N SER A 28 -11.27 6.75 -11.55
CA SER A 28 -12.45 7.18 -12.30
C SER A 28 -13.34 6.02 -12.74
N GLU A 29 -12.74 4.87 -13.10
CA GLU A 29 -13.49 3.67 -13.46
C GLU A 29 -14.14 3.04 -12.24
N ILE A 30 -13.45 3.00 -11.11
CA ILE A 30 -14.00 2.54 -9.84
C ILE A 30 -15.21 3.42 -9.46
N GLN A 31 -15.09 4.74 -9.60
CA GLN A 31 -16.19 5.68 -9.36
C GLN A 31 -17.39 5.38 -10.26
N ALA A 32 -17.17 5.29 -11.57
CA ALA A 32 -18.22 5.05 -12.56
C ALA A 32 -18.91 3.68 -12.37
N ALA A 33 -18.13 2.64 -12.10
CA ALA A 33 -18.65 1.28 -11.95
C ALA A 33 -19.47 1.12 -10.67
N THR A 34 -19.01 1.71 -9.55
CA THR A 34 -19.63 1.54 -8.23
C THR A 34 -20.75 2.54 -7.93
N GLY A 35 -20.72 3.72 -8.55
CA GLY A 35 -21.61 4.84 -8.20
C GLY A 35 -21.27 5.48 -6.86
N TYR A 36 -20.07 5.25 -6.32
CA TYR A 36 -19.54 6.05 -5.20
C TYR A 36 -19.04 7.40 -5.72
N THR A 37 -18.98 8.41 -4.85
CA THR A 37 -18.24 9.64 -5.16
C THR A 37 -16.75 9.34 -5.14
N GLN A 38 -15.94 10.15 -5.83
CA GLN A 38 -14.47 9.98 -5.86
C GLN A 38 -13.88 9.88 -4.44
N GLY A 39 -14.28 10.78 -3.52
CA GLY A 39 -13.83 10.73 -2.14
C GLY A 39 -14.25 9.46 -1.39
N THR A 40 -15.46 8.95 -1.63
CA THR A 40 -15.91 7.70 -1.01
C THR A 40 -15.15 6.50 -1.54
N ALA A 41 -14.94 6.43 -2.87
CA ALA A 41 -14.16 5.39 -3.51
C ALA A 41 -12.73 5.38 -2.97
N HIS A 42 -12.09 6.55 -2.87
CA HIS A 42 -10.73 6.67 -2.33
C HIS A 42 -10.63 6.18 -0.87
N VAL A 43 -11.59 6.56 -0.02
CA VAL A 43 -11.67 6.06 1.36
C VAL A 43 -11.85 4.54 1.40
N TYR A 44 -12.63 3.97 0.49
CA TYR A 44 -12.86 2.53 0.43
C TYR A 44 -11.64 1.78 -0.10
N ILE A 45 -10.93 2.33 -1.08
CA ILE A 45 -9.64 1.82 -1.54
C ILE A 45 -8.69 1.70 -0.34
N GLN A 46 -8.48 2.79 0.40
CA GLN A 46 -7.55 2.82 1.53
C GLN A 46 -7.99 1.94 2.71
N LYS A 47 -9.28 1.88 3.03
CA LYS A 47 -9.76 1.24 4.26
C LYS A 47 -10.29 -0.18 4.08
N LYS A 48 -10.79 -0.53 2.89
CA LYS A 48 -11.57 -1.76 2.67
C LYS A 48 -11.04 -2.63 1.54
N TRP A 49 -10.43 -2.03 0.52
CA TRP A 49 -10.02 -2.74 -0.70
C TRP A 49 -8.50 -2.87 -0.87
N TRP A 50 -7.72 -2.25 0.03
CA TRP A 50 -6.25 -2.24 -0.01
C TRP A 50 -5.61 -3.63 -0.09
N TRP A 51 -6.26 -4.67 0.45
CA TRP A 51 -5.70 -6.02 0.53
C TRP A 51 -5.77 -6.81 -0.78
N PHE A 52 -6.62 -6.39 -1.74
CA PHE A 52 -6.68 -7.00 -3.08
C PHE A 52 -6.33 -6.01 -4.21
N LEU A 53 -6.16 -4.73 -3.91
CA LEU A 53 -5.75 -3.72 -4.89
C LEU A 53 -4.25 -3.44 -4.76
N SER A 54 -3.50 -3.84 -5.77
CA SER A 54 -2.07 -3.53 -5.88
C SER A 54 -1.86 -2.30 -6.77
N PRO A 55 -1.19 -1.23 -6.31
CA PRO A 55 -0.90 -0.07 -7.14
C PRO A 55 0.06 -0.42 -8.28
N CYS A 56 -0.11 0.18 -9.45
CA CYS A 56 0.75 -0.04 -10.62
C CYS A 56 1.70 1.15 -10.89
N PRO A 57 2.93 0.91 -11.38
CA PRO A 57 3.79 1.97 -11.91
C PRO A 57 3.09 2.68 -13.09
N GLY A 58 2.97 4.01 -13.03
CA GLY A 58 2.19 4.80 -14.00
C GLY A 58 0.75 5.09 -13.57
N GLY A 59 0.33 4.64 -12.38
CA GLY A 59 -0.97 4.94 -11.79
C GLY A 59 -2.00 3.82 -11.97
N GLY A 60 -3.08 3.90 -11.20
CA GLY A 60 -4.13 2.88 -11.17
C GLY A 60 -3.79 1.67 -10.31
N TYR A 61 -4.66 0.67 -10.36
CA TYR A 61 -4.61 -0.53 -9.52
C TYR A 61 -4.83 -1.79 -10.34
N ARG A 62 -4.25 -2.89 -9.89
CA ARG A 62 -4.55 -4.25 -10.35
C ARG A 62 -5.23 -5.02 -9.23
N VAL A 63 -6.30 -5.74 -9.58
CA VAL A 63 -7.03 -6.60 -8.63
C VAL A 63 -6.35 -7.96 -8.56
N GLN A 64 -6.09 -8.47 -7.36
CA GLN A 64 -5.50 -9.79 -7.13
C GLN A 64 -6.06 -10.44 -5.86
N GLY A 65 -6.41 -11.72 -5.97
CA GLY A 65 -6.87 -12.56 -4.86
C GLY A 65 -8.36 -12.45 -4.54
N LEU A 66 -9.13 -11.60 -5.23
CA LEU A 66 -10.55 -11.38 -4.91
C LEU A 66 -11.43 -12.57 -5.32
N ARG A 67 -11.10 -13.26 -6.42
CA ARG A 67 -11.77 -14.49 -6.90
C ARG A 67 -11.91 -15.59 -5.85
N SER A 68 -11.01 -15.63 -4.87
CA SER A 68 -11.04 -16.61 -3.78
C SER A 68 -12.09 -16.31 -2.71
N TYR A 69 -12.76 -15.15 -2.81
CA TYR A 69 -13.78 -14.69 -1.87
C TYR A 69 -15.15 -14.67 -2.53
N SER A 70 -16.14 -15.21 -1.85
CA SER A 70 -17.55 -15.09 -2.20
C SER A 70 -18.07 -13.65 -2.03
N PHE A 71 -19.23 -13.36 -2.62
CA PHE A 71 -19.88 -12.06 -2.43
C PHE A 71 -20.24 -11.80 -0.96
N GLU A 72 -20.64 -12.82 -0.22
CA GLU A 72 -20.97 -12.71 1.20
C GLU A 72 -19.74 -12.35 2.04
N GLU A 73 -18.60 -13.01 1.82
CA GLU A 73 -17.34 -12.66 2.46
C GLU A 73 -16.92 -11.21 2.13
N PHE A 74 -17.04 -10.81 0.86
CA PHE A 74 -16.77 -9.43 0.44
C PHE A 74 -17.69 -8.41 1.12
N LEU A 75 -18.98 -8.75 1.29
CA LEU A 75 -19.96 -7.93 1.98
C LEU A 75 -19.64 -7.80 3.48
N ASP A 76 -19.21 -8.87 4.13
CA ASP A 76 -18.83 -8.84 5.55
C ASP A 76 -17.56 -8.00 5.78
N LEU A 77 -16.59 -8.06 4.86
CA LEU A 77 -15.44 -7.15 4.85
C LEU A 77 -15.85 -5.68 4.63
N HIS A 78 -17.01 -5.42 4.01
CA HIS A 78 -17.57 -4.07 3.95
C HIS A 78 -18.23 -3.63 5.26
N ARG A 79 -18.64 -4.56 6.12
CA ARG A 79 -19.34 -4.27 7.38
C ARG A 79 -18.39 -4.06 8.55
N GLN A 80 -17.20 -4.67 8.54
CA GLN A 80 -16.22 -4.58 9.62
C GLN A 80 -14.88 -3.95 9.17
N LYS A 81 -14.17 -3.26 10.09
CA LYS A 81 -12.74 -2.91 9.92
C LYS A 81 -11.87 -4.15 10.18
N ARG A 82 -11.98 -5.21 9.38
CA ARG A 82 -11.10 -6.39 9.49
C ARG A 82 -10.47 -6.70 8.15
N ALA A 83 -9.17 -7.00 8.16
CA ALA A 83 -8.54 -7.68 7.04
C ALA A 83 -9.09 -9.11 6.95
N PRO A 84 -9.30 -9.67 5.75
CA PRO A 84 -9.74 -11.05 5.62
C PRO A 84 -8.73 -12.02 6.24
N LEU A 85 -9.23 -12.97 7.03
CA LEU A 85 -8.43 -13.99 7.71
C LEU A 85 -7.93 -15.09 6.77
N ARG A 86 -8.37 -15.11 5.50
CA ARG A 86 -7.99 -16.10 4.47
C ARG A 86 -6.80 -15.63 3.61
N GLN A 87 -5.79 -15.06 4.26
CA GLN A 87 -4.46 -14.82 3.65
C GLN A 87 -3.42 -15.84 4.16
N ASP A 88 -3.86 -17.04 4.54
CA ASP A 88 -2.93 -18.16 4.70
C ASP A 88 -2.55 -18.68 3.31
N SER A 89 -1.45 -18.13 2.75
CA SER A 89 -0.39 -18.84 2.00
C SER A 89 0.23 -18.15 0.77
N LEU A 90 -0.23 -16.99 0.30
CA LEU A 90 0.44 -16.31 -0.84
C LEU A 90 0.59 -14.78 -0.74
N TYR A 91 0.15 -14.16 0.36
CA TYR A 91 0.55 -12.80 0.67
C TYR A 91 1.13 -12.76 2.08
N SER A 92 2.38 -13.19 2.19
CA SER A 92 3.16 -12.80 3.35
C SER A 92 3.46 -11.31 3.22
N PRO A 93 3.13 -10.44 4.18
CA PRO A 93 3.82 -9.17 4.32
C PRO A 93 5.28 -9.39 4.79
N SER A 94 5.97 -10.41 4.25
CA SER A 94 7.44 -10.54 4.26
C SER A 94 8.04 -9.72 3.13
N SER A 95 7.54 -8.51 2.93
CA SER A 95 8.21 -7.45 2.17
C SER A 95 7.71 -6.10 2.69
N THR A 96 7.68 -5.93 4.02
CA THR A 96 8.57 -4.85 4.45
C THR A 96 9.95 -5.37 4.09
N GLU A 97 10.46 -4.96 2.94
CA GLU A 97 11.90 -4.78 2.82
C GLU A 97 12.27 -3.97 4.06
N ARG A 98 12.65 -4.65 5.14
CA ARG A 98 13.75 -4.15 5.92
C ARG A 98 14.84 -4.04 4.88
N LEU A 99 14.95 -2.85 4.28
CA LEU A 99 16.15 -2.36 3.67
C LEU A 99 17.20 -2.61 4.73
N THR A 100 17.81 -3.79 4.65
CA THR A 100 18.89 -4.17 5.53
C THR A 100 20.03 -3.45 4.86
N ILE A 101 20.14 -2.15 5.17
CA ILE A 101 21.23 -1.32 4.68
C ILE A 101 22.48 -1.99 5.24
N SER A 102 23.09 -2.82 4.41
CA SER A 102 24.31 -3.53 4.76
C SER A 102 25.42 -2.51 4.68
N PHE A 103 25.73 -1.89 5.80
CA PHE A 103 26.86 -0.99 5.88
C PHE A 103 28.16 -1.80 5.77
N PRO A 104 29.16 -1.32 5.03
CA PRO A 104 30.52 -1.81 5.14
C PRO A 104 30.95 -1.91 6.62
N PRO A 105 31.76 -2.91 7.01
CA PRO A 105 32.06 -3.19 8.42
C PRO A 105 32.68 -2.00 9.17
N HIS A 106 33.45 -1.16 8.48
CA HIS A 106 34.02 0.06 9.06
C HIS A 106 32.94 1.13 9.38
N LEU A 107 31.93 1.28 8.53
CA LEU A 107 30.80 2.20 8.77
C LEU A 107 29.86 1.68 9.86
N ALA A 108 29.61 0.37 9.90
CA ALA A 108 28.81 -0.25 10.95
C ALA A 108 29.45 -0.05 12.33
N SER A 109 30.78 -0.19 12.42
CA SER A 109 31.53 0.06 13.65
C SER A 109 31.46 1.53 14.06
N TRP A 110 31.67 2.45 13.12
CA TRP A 110 31.61 3.88 13.39
C TRP A 110 30.22 4.33 13.87
N LEU A 111 29.15 3.88 13.20
CA LEU A 111 27.76 4.20 13.57
C LEU A 111 27.41 3.73 14.98
N ARG A 112 27.90 2.55 15.40
CA ARG A 112 27.71 2.05 16.76
C ARG A 112 28.41 2.92 17.80
N SER A 113 29.68 3.26 17.56
CA SER A 113 30.44 4.15 18.46
C SER A 113 29.81 5.53 18.56
N TYR A 114 29.36 6.10 17.44
CA TYR A 114 28.70 7.40 17.39
C TYR A 114 27.34 7.40 18.10
N ALA A 115 26.53 6.36 17.88
CA ALA A 115 25.25 6.18 18.57
C ALA A 115 25.43 6.07 20.10
N LEU A 116 26.45 5.33 20.54
CA LEU A 116 26.79 5.20 21.96
C LEU A 116 27.18 6.56 22.58
N GLN A 117 28.00 7.35 21.89
CA GLN A 117 28.40 8.69 22.33
C GLN A 117 27.18 9.63 22.46
N LYS A 118 26.21 9.52 21.55
CA LYS A 118 24.98 10.32 21.55
C LYS A 118 23.89 9.77 22.46
N ARG A 119 24.10 8.60 23.09
CA ARG A 119 23.09 7.84 23.85
C ARG A 119 21.78 7.63 23.06
N ARG A 120 21.90 7.39 21.76
CA ARG A 120 20.79 7.12 20.83
C ARG A 120 20.92 5.74 20.22
N SER A 121 19.86 5.25 19.60
CA SER A 121 19.94 4.03 18.80
C SER A 121 20.68 4.29 17.48
N VAL A 122 21.31 3.25 16.92
CA VAL A 122 21.96 3.33 15.59
C VAL A 122 20.94 3.73 14.51
N HIS A 123 19.69 3.30 14.65
CA HIS A 123 18.61 3.62 13.72
C HIS A 123 18.30 5.13 13.69
N GLU A 124 18.19 5.77 14.85
CA GLU A 124 17.96 7.22 14.94
C GLU A 124 19.11 8.03 14.35
N VAL A 125 20.36 7.60 14.60
CA VAL A 125 21.55 8.24 14.02
C VAL A 125 21.57 8.10 12.50
N VAL A 126 21.21 6.93 11.96
CA VAL A 126 21.17 6.71 10.51
C VAL A 126 20.12 7.60 9.86
N ILE A 127 18.93 7.73 10.45
CA ILE A 127 17.89 8.64 9.95
C ILE A 127 18.39 10.09 9.95
N GLU A 128 18.98 10.55 11.06
CA GLU A 128 19.51 11.91 11.19
C GLU A 128 20.58 12.21 10.13
N LEU A 129 21.50 11.27 9.88
CA LEU A 129 22.55 11.43 8.88
C LEU A 129 22.00 11.41 7.44
N ILE A 130 20.98 10.61 7.17
CA ILE A 130 20.28 10.61 5.88
C ILE A 130 19.61 11.97 5.67
N GLU A 131 18.88 12.47 6.66
CA GLU A 131 18.22 13.78 6.59
C GLU A 131 19.22 14.92 6.37
N GLN A 132 20.36 14.91 7.09
CA GLN A 132 21.43 15.89 6.88
C GLN A 132 22.06 15.78 5.48
N ALA A 133 22.27 14.56 4.98
CA ALA A 133 22.79 14.34 3.62
C ALA A 133 21.84 14.89 2.56
N PHE A 134 20.53 14.72 2.73
CA PHE A 134 19.51 15.28 1.84
C PHE A 134 19.44 16.81 1.92
N GLN A 135 19.56 17.40 3.11
CA GLN A 135 19.57 18.86 3.27
C GLN A 135 20.84 19.51 2.73
N SER A 136 21.98 18.81 2.74
CA SER A 136 23.24 19.29 2.17
C SER A 136 23.26 19.29 0.63
N ARG A 137 22.38 18.52 -0.01
CA ARG A 137 22.10 18.58 -1.46
C ARG A 137 20.99 19.59 -1.73
N GLY A 138 21.31 20.87 -1.68
CA GLY A 138 20.39 21.95 -2.09
C GLY A 138 19.89 21.78 -3.54
N PRO A 139 18.78 22.44 -3.91
CA PRO A 139 18.19 22.37 -5.25
C PRO A 139 19.07 23.11 -6.26
N GLY A 140 20.07 22.44 -6.79
CA GLY A 140 20.95 22.98 -7.82
C GLY A 140 21.43 21.87 -8.71
N LEU A 141 20.58 21.43 -9.65
CA LEU A 141 20.92 20.74 -10.90
C LEU A 141 19.64 20.49 -11.73
N LEU A 142 18.93 21.58 -12.07
CA LEU A 142 18.04 21.63 -13.24
C LEU A 142 18.17 23.02 -13.87
N SER A 143 19.34 23.29 -14.43
CA SER A 143 19.55 24.34 -15.43
C SER A 143 20.82 24.00 -16.18
N HIS A 144 20.66 23.23 -17.25
CA HIS A 144 21.42 23.36 -18.48
C HIS A 144 20.64 22.65 -19.59
#